data_AF-D3HAX4-F1
#
_entry.id   AF-D3HAX4-F1
#
_cell.length_a   1.000
_cell.length_b   1.000
_cell.length_c   1.000
_cell.angle_alpha   90.00
_cell.angle_beta   90.00
_cell.angle_gamma   90.00
#
_symmetry.space_group_name_H-M   'P 1'
#
loop_
_entity.id
_entity.type
_entity.pdbx_description
1 polymer ?
#
loop_
_entity_poly.entity_id
_entity_poly.type
_entity_poly.pdbx_seq_one_letter_code
_entity_poly.pdbx_strand_id
1 'polypeptide(L)'
;MVEEELLLQSLFDYSKFQREVEQKTYMKEKLNQTLKLGSNNTMSDEEKIELINLKYEKDIQKKIDNLIVLYKDQSDKELDVIRFEKIDL
;
A
#
# COMPACT_ATOMS: atom_id res chain seq x y z
N MET A 1 4.15 -7.50 -12.52
CA MET A 1 3.71 -6.23 -13.10
C MET A 1 2.52 -5.66 -12.35
N VAL A 2 1.32 -6.26 -12.36
CA VAL A 2 0.12 -5.67 -11.70
C VAL A 2 0.33 -5.37 -10.21
N GLU A 3 0.88 -6.30 -9.42
CA GLU A 3 1.10 -6.08 -7.97
C GLU A 3 2.16 -5.00 -7.69
N GLU A 4 3.18 -4.86 -8.55
CA GLU A 4 4.23 -3.83 -8.41
C GLU A 4 3.63 -2.45 -8.70
N GLU A 5 2.83 -2.33 -9.76
CA GLU A 5 2.12 -1.10 -10.11
C GLU A 5 1.17 -0.66 -9.00
N LEU A 6 0.46 -1.61 -8.37
CA LEU A 6 -0.41 -1.33 -7.23
C LEU A 6 0.37 -0.81 -6.01
N LEU A 7 1.55 -1.37 -5.72
CA LEU A 7 2.41 -0.86 -4.64
C LEU A 7 2.92 0.55 -4.95
N LEU A 8 3.40 0.78 -6.18
CA LEU A 8 3.88 2.09 -6.61
C LEU A 8 2.79 3.15 -6.53
N GLN A 9 1.56 2.81 -6.91
CA GLN A 9 0.42 3.72 -6.81
C GLN A 9 0.12 4.07 -5.34
N SER A 10 0.09 3.08 -4.43
CA SER A 10 -0.11 3.35 -3.00
C SER A 10 0.99 4.23 -2.40
N LEU A 11 2.25 4.01 -2.79
CA LEU A 11 3.39 4.84 -2.36
C LEU A 11 3.29 6.27 -2.89
N PHE A 12 2.92 6.43 -4.16
CA PHE A 12 2.73 7.75 -4.78
C PHE A 12 1.61 8.52 -4.09
N ASP A 13 0.44 7.89 -3.90
CA ASP A 13 -0.70 8.52 -3.23
C ASP A 13 -0.38 8.90 -1.78
N TYR A 14 0.35 8.04 -1.07
CA TYR A 14 0.81 8.33 0.28
C TYR A 14 1.78 9.51 0.32
N SER A 15 2.75 9.57 -0.60
CA SER A 15 3.69 10.69 -0.69
C SER A 15 2.99 12.03 -0.94
N LYS A 16 1.95 12.02 -1.79
CA LYS A 16 1.14 13.21 -2.07
C LYS A 16 0.38 13.65 -0.82
N PHE A 17 -0.22 12.71 -0.10
CA PHE A 17 -0.90 13.00 1.16
C PHE A 17 0.06 13.57 2.22
N GLN A 18 1.24 12.97 2.39
CA GLN A 18 2.27 13.47 3.32
C GLN A 18 2.65 14.92 2.99
N ARG A 19 2.86 15.23 1.71
CA ARG A 19 3.15 16.60 1.28
C ARG A 19 2.00 17.57 1.59
N GLU A 20 0.75 17.15 1.41
CA GLU A 20 -0.43 17.96 1.79
C GLU A 20 -0.47 18.24 3.30
N VAL A 21 -0.10 17.26 4.13
CA VAL A 21 0.00 17.37 5.59
C VAL A 21 1.14 18.33 6.00
N GLU A 22 2.36 18.11 5.50
CA GLU A 22 3.53 18.94 5.79
C GLU A 22 3.30 20.40 5.44
N GLN A 23 2.66 20.66 4.29
CA GLN A 23 2.37 22.01 3.81
C GLN A 23 1.08 22.60 4.41
N LYS A 24 0.34 21.83 5.21
CA LYS A 24 -0.98 22.21 5.76
C LYS A 24 -1.98 22.65 4.69
N THR A 25 -1.93 22.02 3.51
CA THR A 25 -2.80 22.31 2.36
C THR A 25 -3.95 21.31 2.22
N TYR A 26 -4.08 20.37 3.16
CA TYR A 26 -5.16 19.38 3.16
C TYR A 26 -6.53 20.02 3.44
N MET A 27 -7.56 19.50 2.79
CA MET A 27 -8.95 19.90 3.06
C MET A 27 -9.55 18.98 4.14
N LYS A 28 -10.15 19.56 5.18
CA LYS A 28 -10.80 18.78 6.27
C LYS A 28 -11.87 17.81 5.75
N GLU A 29 -12.62 18.24 4.74
CA GLU A 29 -13.62 17.40 4.07
C GLU A 29 -13.00 16.16 3.44
N LYS A 30 -11.80 16.29 2.85
CA LYS A 30 -11.06 15.17 2.27
C LYS A 30 -10.60 14.19 3.35
N LEU A 31 -10.19 14.66 4.53
CA LEU A 31 -9.87 13.78 5.66
C LEU A 31 -11.09 12.95 6.10
N ASN A 32 -12.25 13.62 6.25
CA ASN A 32 -13.51 12.96 6.60
C ASN A 32 -13.94 11.94 5.54
N GLN A 33 -13.84 12.29 4.25
CA GLN A 33 -14.17 11.40 3.14
C GLN A 33 -13.26 10.16 3.09
N THR A 34 -11.94 10.34 3.23
CA THR A 34 -10.97 9.24 3.24
C THR A 34 -11.24 8.22 4.36
N LEU A 35 -11.68 8.72 5.51
CA LEU A 35 -12.04 7.91 6.68
C LEU A 35 -13.51 7.50 6.72
N LYS A 36 -14.33 7.91 5.73
CA LYS A 36 -15.79 7.68 5.69
C LYS A 36 -16.50 8.15 6.97
N LEU A 37 -16.06 9.27 7.53
CA LEU A 37 -16.63 9.87 8.72
C LEU A 37 -17.84 10.73 8.34
N GLY A 38 -18.88 10.69 9.19
CA GLY A 38 -20.05 11.58 9.05
C GLY A 38 -19.68 13.04 9.32
N SER A 39 -20.51 13.96 8.81
CA SER A 39 -20.33 15.42 8.92
C SER A 39 -20.26 15.94 10.36
N ASN A 40 -20.85 15.20 11.32
CA ASN A 40 -20.89 15.58 12.73
C ASN A 40 -19.71 14.99 13.54
N ASN A 41 -18.68 14.47 12.87
CA ASN A 41 -17.51 13.89 13.52
C ASN A 41 -16.70 14.98 14.25
N THR A 42 -16.36 14.72 15.51
CA THR A 42 -15.64 15.64 16.41
C THR A 42 -14.14 15.35 16.51
N MET A 43 -13.63 14.37 15.75
CA MET A 43 -12.22 14.02 15.77
C MET A 43 -11.38 15.17 15.23
N SER A 44 -10.23 15.41 15.85
CA SER A 44 -9.27 16.43 15.41
C SER A 44 -8.70 16.09 14.03
N ASP A 45 -8.14 17.09 13.36
CA ASP A 45 -7.50 16.84 12.06
C ASP A 45 -6.23 16.00 12.25
N GLU A 46 -5.51 16.18 13.37
CA GLU A 46 -4.33 15.40 13.73
C GLU A 46 -4.66 13.91 13.91
N GLU A 47 -5.70 13.57 14.67
CA GLU A 47 -6.15 12.18 14.84
C GLU A 47 -6.59 11.58 13.50
N LYS A 48 -7.25 12.35 12.64
CA LYS A 48 -7.63 11.89 11.30
C LYS A 48 -6.40 11.61 10.44
N ILE A 49 -5.41 12.49 10.47
CA ILE A 49 -4.15 12.32 9.74
C ILE A 49 -3.43 11.05 10.22
N GLU A 50 -3.36 10.82 11.53
CA GLU A 50 -2.75 9.61 12.10
C GLU A 50 -3.47 8.33 11.64
N LEU A 51 -4.81 8.33 11.64
CA LEU A 51 -5.59 7.20 11.14
C LEU A 51 -5.38 6.97 9.63
N ILE A 52 -5.26 8.04 8.84
CA ILE A 52 -4.98 7.92 7.41
C ILE A 52 -3.57 7.36 7.18
N ASN A 53 -2.58 7.80 7.96
CA ASN A 53 -1.22 7.23 7.91
C ASN A 53 -1.23 5.74 8.21
N LEU A 54 -1.90 5.31 9.29
CA LEU A 54 -2.05 3.90 9.65
C LEU A 54 -2.75 3.09 8.54
N LYS A 55 -3.71 3.69 7.83
CA LYS A 55 -4.39 3.05 6.69
C LYS A 55 -3.44 2.83 5.52
N TYR A 56 -2.61 3.82 5.18
CA TYR A 56 -1.60 3.70 4.13
C TYR A 56 -0.51 2.68 4.51
N GLU A 57 -0.02 2.72 5.75
CA GLU A 57 0.99 1.77 6.25
C GLU A 57 0.51 0.31 6.11
N LYS A 58 -0.72 0.03 6.57
CA LYS A 58 -1.31 -1.32 6.44
C LYS A 58 -1.52 -1.74 4.99
N ASP A 59 -1.94 -0.82 4.13
CA ASP A 59 -2.16 -1.10 2.72
C ASP A 59 -0.85 -1.41 1.97
N ILE A 60 0.19 -0.61 2.22
CA ILE A 60 1.53 -0.78 1.66
C ILE A 60 2.14 -2.10 2.15
N GLN A 61 2.07 -2.39 3.45
CA GLN A 61 2.61 -3.63 4.01
C GLN A 61 1.95 -4.86 3.37
N LYS A 62 0.61 -4.85 3.24
CA LYS A 62 -0.12 -5.94 2.59
C LYS A 62 0.33 -6.16 1.14
N LYS A 63 0.57 -5.09 0.39
CA LYS A 63 1.06 -5.19 -1.01
C LYS A 63 2.49 -5.71 -1.08
N ILE A 64 3.35 -5.31 -0.15
CA ILE A 64 4.71 -5.86 -0.02
C ILE A 64 4.62 -7.38 0.26
N ASP A 65 3.77 -7.79 1.20
CA ASP A 65 3.60 -9.21 1.54
C ASP A 65 3.11 -10.02 0.32
N ASN A 66 2.14 -9.49 -0.43
CA ASN A 66 1.67 -10.10 -1.69
C ASN A 66 2.81 -10.27 -2.71
N LEU A 67 3.65 -9.24 -2.89
CA LEU A 67 4.79 -9.30 -3.80
C LEU A 67 5.83 -10.33 -3.36
N ILE A 68 6.11 -10.41 -2.04
CA ILE A 68 7.01 -11.43 -1.49
C ILE A 68 6.49 -12.83 -1.80
N VAL A 69 5.18 -13.09 -1.61
CA VAL A 69 4.58 -14.39 -1.96
C VAL A 69 4.70 -14.66 -3.45
N LEU A 70 4.37 -13.68 -4.30
CA LEU A 70 4.43 -13.82 -5.75
C LEU A 70 5.84 -14.18 -6.24
N TYR A 71 6.87 -13.50 -5.76
CA TYR A 71 8.25 -13.78 -6.19
C TYR A 71 8.78 -15.10 -5.62
N LYS A 72 8.37 -15.50 -4.42
CA LYS A 72 8.70 -16.84 -3.90
C LYS A 72 8.11 -17.93 -4.78
N ASP A 73 6.81 -17.83 -5.12
CA ASP A 73 6.14 -18.79 -5.99
C ASP A 73 6.78 -18.86 -7.40
N GLN A 74 7.27 -17.73 -7.92
CA GLN A 74 8.00 -17.69 -9.19
C GLN A 74 9.37 -18.38 -9.08
N SER A 75 10.14 -18.05 -8.04
CA SER A 75 11.46 -18.65 -7.79
C SER A 75 11.35 -20.17 -7.61
N ASP A 76 10.36 -20.66 -6.87
CA ASP A 76 10.18 -22.10 -6.64
C ASP A 76 9.84 -22.83 -7.94
N LYS A 77 9.00 -22.25 -8.79
CA LYS A 77 8.69 -22.80 -10.12
C LYS A 77 9.91 -22.84 -11.04
N GLU A 78 10.72 -21.78 -11.05
CA GLU A 78 11.97 -21.75 -11.85
C GLU A 78 12.96 -22.82 -11.37
N LEU A 79 13.09 -23.02 -10.07
CA LEU A 79 13.93 -24.09 -9.49
C LEU A 79 13.43 -25.49 -9.85
N ASP A 80 12.10 -25.70 -9.86
CA ASP A 80 11.50 -26.97 -10.27
C ASP A 80 11.78 -27.27 -11.74
N VAL A 81 11.65 -26.29 -12.65
CA VAL A 81 11.97 -26.46 -14.08
C VAL A 81 13.42 -26.91 -14.28
N ILE A 82 14.38 -26.25 -13.61
CA ILE A 82 15.81 -26.62 -13.71
C ILE A 82 16.06 -28.04 -13.17
N ARG A 83 15.34 -28.45 -12.12
CA ARG A 83 15.46 -29.80 -11.57
C ARG A 83 14.96 -30.86 -12.55
N PHE A 84 13.84 -30.61 -13.23
CA PHE A 84 13.32 -31.53 -14.25
C PHE A 84 14.27 -31.63 -15.46
N GLU A 85 14.79 -30.52 -15.97
CA GLU A 85 15.74 -30.52 -17.09
C GLU A 85 17.04 -31.28 -16.79
N LYS A 86 17.48 -31.33 -15.52
CA LYS A 86 18.67 -32.08 -15.10
C LYS A 86 18.43 -33.59 -14.90
N ILE A 87 17.18 -34.03 -14.76
CA ILE A 87 16.85 -35.45 -14.53
C ILE A 87 16.63 -36.18 -15.86
N ASP A 88 16.28 -35.46 -16.93
CA ASP A 88 16.12 -36.01 -18.30
C ASP A 88 17.45 -36.14 -19.09
N LEU A 89 18.61 -36.07 -18.42
CA LEU A 89 19.96 -36.27 -18.96
C LEU A 89 20.63 -37.51 -18.33
#